data_AF-A0A9P8JIC3-F1
#
_entry.id   AF-A0A9P8JIC3-F1
#
_cell.length_a   1.000
_cell.length_b   1.000
_cell.length_c   1.000
_cell.angle_alpha   90.00
_cell.angle_beta   90.00
_cell.angle_gamma   90.00
#
_symmetry.space_group_name_H-M   'P 1'
#
loop_
_entity.id
_entity.type
_entity.pdbx_description
1 polymer ?
#
loop_
_entity_poly.entity_id
_entity_poly.type
_entity_poly.pdbx_seq_one_letter_code
_entity_poly.pdbx_strand_id
1 'polypeptide(L)'
;MALLTHPSLINYEEQQAAFEDFLRSFKASSTEAQDALDELNIDDNDNDEYDFMDETADGAAQPRSSKPKYMEHLQRVADRQVDNILIDLDDLQQYEKALEDGGASLKLVSSIERNAHHYIEILSRAVDKLMPPASSDVSFKDDVIDVILTQRQNANRVMQQALEDGTDPNATESFFPPALTRRYTLNFKPVTPSESSNGKSSKAMAVRQVRGEHLGHLITVRGIAIRVSDVKPAVQVNAYSCDRCGQEVFQPVTTKQYTPMVQ
;
A
#
# COMPACT_ATOMS: atom_id res chain seq x y z
N MET A 1 16.52 -17.67 -30.85
CA MET A 1 15.18 -17.89 -30.28
C MET A 1 14.39 -16.61 -30.50
N ALA A 2 13.25 -16.68 -31.19
CA ALA A 2 12.38 -15.51 -31.35
C ALA A 2 11.52 -15.37 -30.09
N LEU A 3 11.57 -14.21 -29.44
CA LEU A 3 10.61 -13.86 -28.39
C LEU A 3 9.26 -13.65 -29.08
N LEU A 4 8.37 -14.64 -28.97
CA LEU A 4 7.00 -14.53 -29.42
C LEU A 4 6.28 -13.54 -28.51
N THR A 5 6.10 -12.31 -28.99
CA THR A 5 5.32 -11.29 -28.28
C THR A 5 3.85 -11.53 -28.55
N HIS A 6 3.20 -12.29 -27.66
CA HIS A 6 1.74 -12.32 -27.62
C HIS A 6 1.21 -10.94 -27.17
N PRO A 7 0.07 -10.48 -27.70
CA PRO A 7 -0.53 -9.24 -27.22
C PRO A 7 -0.86 -9.36 -25.73
N SER A 8 -0.43 -8.37 -24.95
CA SER A 8 -0.74 -8.29 -23.53
C SER A 8 -2.26 -8.09 -23.36
N LEU A 9 -2.92 -9.03 -22.72
CA LEU A 9 -4.36 -8.98 -22.46
C LEU A 9 -4.76 -7.90 -21.45
N ILE A 10 -3.78 -7.35 -20.72
CA ILE A 10 -3.98 -6.44 -19.59
C ILE A 10 -3.11 -5.20 -19.80
N ASN A 11 -3.70 -4.01 -19.72
CA ASN A 11 -2.98 -2.75 -19.67
C ASN A 11 -2.72 -2.37 -18.21
N TYR A 12 -1.46 -2.45 -17.78
CA TYR A 12 -1.09 -2.16 -16.39
C TYR A 12 -1.10 -0.67 -16.04
N GLU A 13 -0.97 0.22 -17.02
CA GLU A 13 -1.00 1.67 -16.79
C GLU A 13 -2.40 2.16 -16.42
N GLU A 14 -3.41 1.66 -17.14
CA GLU A 14 -4.82 1.93 -16.83
C GLU A 14 -5.22 1.35 -15.47
N GLN A 15 -4.73 0.15 -15.15
CA GLN A 15 -4.97 -0.45 -13.83
C GLN A 15 -4.28 0.33 -12.71
N GLN A 16 -3.07 0.84 -12.93
CA GLN A 16 -2.42 1.72 -11.96
C GLN A 16 -3.27 2.98 -11.72
N ALA A 17 -3.76 3.63 -12.78
CA ALA A 17 -4.62 4.80 -12.65
C ALA A 17 -5.93 4.48 -11.91
N ALA A 18 -6.53 3.31 -12.15
CA ALA A 18 -7.70 2.85 -11.41
C ALA A 18 -7.40 2.62 -9.92
N PHE A 19 -6.23 2.08 -9.57
CA PHE A 19 -5.82 1.96 -8.17
C PHE A 19 -5.58 3.33 -7.52
N GLU A 20 -5.02 4.29 -8.26
CA GLU A 20 -4.86 5.66 -7.77
C GLU A 20 -6.21 6.31 -7.47
N ASP A 21 -7.20 6.12 -8.35
CA ASP A 21 -8.56 6.63 -8.12
C ASP A 21 -9.27 5.91 -6.98
N PHE A 22 -9.13 4.58 -6.87
CA PHE A 22 -9.65 3.79 -5.76
C PHE A 22 -9.16 4.30 -4.40
N LEU A 23 -7.85 4.51 -4.26
CA LEU A 23 -7.26 4.96 -2.99
C LEU A 23 -7.76 6.36 -2.57
N ARG A 24 -8.10 7.23 -3.53
CA ARG A 24 -8.61 8.58 -3.27
C ARG A 24 -10.11 8.61 -3.00
N SER A 25 -10.89 7.88 -3.78
CA SER A 25 -12.35 8.00 -3.83
C SER A 25 -13.06 7.07 -2.84
N PHE A 26 -12.44 5.96 -2.43
CA PHE A 26 -13.13 4.94 -1.67
C PHE A 26 -13.48 5.39 -0.24
N LYS A 27 -14.77 5.36 0.05
CA LYS A 27 -15.36 5.57 1.37
C LYS A 27 -15.83 4.23 1.90
N ALA A 28 -15.47 3.89 3.14
CA ALA A 28 -15.93 2.64 3.73
C ALA A 28 -17.44 2.69 3.94
N SER A 29 -18.17 1.63 3.57
CA SER A 29 -19.58 1.49 3.96
C SER A 29 -19.71 1.18 5.47
N SER A 30 -18.68 0.63 6.12
CA SER A 30 -18.71 0.32 7.56
C SER A 30 -18.74 1.54 8.47
N THR A 31 -18.31 2.72 8.00
CA THR A 31 -18.48 3.96 8.76
C THR A 31 -19.95 4.37 8.85
N GLU A 32 -20.83 3.92 7.95
CA GLU A 32 -22.27 4.15 8.10
C GLU A 32 -22.83 3.34 9.27
N ALA A 33 -22.32 2.13 9.52
CA ALA A 33 -22.72 1.32 10.67
C ALA A 33 -22.10 1.81 11.98
N GLN A 34 -20.86 2.31 11.96
CA GLN A 34 -20.23 2.89 13.15
C GLN A 34 -20.78 4.27 13.48
N ASP A 35 -21.02 5.16 12.51
CA ASP A 35 -21.71 6.44 12.74
C ASP A 35 -23.15 6.18 13.22
N ALA A 36 -23.86 5.18 12.69
CA ALA A 36 -25.17 4.81 13.19
C ALA A 36 -25.14 4.22 14.61
N LEU A 37 -24.05 3.56 15.02
CA LEU A 37 -23.88 3.05 16.38
C LEU A 37 -23.43 4.14 17.37
N ASP A 38 -22.66 5.12 16.92
CA ASP A 38 -22.24 6.28 17.71
C ASP A 38 -23.42 7.26 17.91
N GLU A 39 -24.32 7.39 16.93
CA GLU A 39 -25.62 8.08 17.09
C GLU A 39 -26.56 7.36 18.08
N LEU A 40 -26.41 6.04 18.26
CA LEU A 40 -27.21 5.26 19.21
C LEU A 40 -26.64 5.25 20.63
N ASN A 41 -25.42 5.77 20.84
CA ASN A 41 -24.75 5.78 22.13
C ASN A 41 -24.92 7.14 22.86
N ILE A 42 -26.15 7.68 22.83
CA ILE A 42 -26.57 8.72 23.78
C ILE A 42 -26.77 8.01 25.12
N ASP A 43 -25.80 8.20 26.02
CA ASP A 43 -25.81 7.71 27.39
C ASP A 43 -27.12 8.07 28.11
N ASP A 44 -27.91 7.04 28.47
CA ASP A 44 -28.92 7.09 29.54
C ASP A 44 -28.20 7.23 30.88
N ASN A 45 -27.74 8.44 31.19
CA ASN A 45 -27.36 8.81 32.55
C ASN A 45 -28.14 10.06 32.96
N ASP A 46 -29.44 9.87 33.21
CA ASP A 46 -30.26 10.77 34.01
C ASP A 46 -29.70 10.80 35.44
N ASN A 47 -28.78 11.73 35.70
CA ASN A 47 -28.70 12.41 36.99
C ASN A 47 -27.92 13.72 36.92
N ASP A 48 -28.56 14.74 37.48
CA ASP A 48 -28.02 15.99 38.04
C ASP A 48 -27.94 17.23 37.11
N GLU A 49 -29.10 17.89 36.99
CA GLU A 49 -29.36 19.21 37.61
C GLU A 49 -28.24 20.30 37.57
N TYR A 50 -28.51 21.37 36.80
CA TYR A 50 -27.91 22.72 36.75
C TYR A 50 -26.40 22.88 36.43
N ASP A 51 -26.07 23.45 35.25
CA ASP A 51 -25.43 24.78 35.21
C ASP A 51 -25.44 25.46 33.82
N PHE A 52 -25.70 26.77 33.88
CA PHE A 52 -25.32 27.83 32.94
C PHE A 52 -26.04 28.05 31.59
N MET A 53 -26.90 29.08 31.58
CA MET A 53 -27.20 29.93 30.42
C MET A 53 -25.90 30.43 29.76
N ASP A 54 -25.74 30.20 28.45
CA ASP A 54 -25.10 31.21 27.58
C ASP A 54 -25.73 31.15 26.18
N GLU A 55 -26.67 32.06 25.93
CA GLU A 55 -27.10 32.44 24.59
C GLU A 55 -25.94 33.19 23.91
N THR A 56 -25.26 32.55 22.96
CA THR A 56 -24.81 33.10 21.66
C THR A 56 -23.55 32.40 21.13
N ALA A 57 -23.71 31.51 20.15
CA ALA A 57 -22.78 31.36 19.02
C ALA A 57 -23.34 30.32 18.04
N ASP A 58 -23.47 30.73 16.78
CA ASP A 58 -23.72 29.88 15.61
C ASP A 58 -22.65 28.77 15.50
N GLY A 59 -22.85 27.67 16.23
CA GLY A 59 -22.09 26.44 16.10
C GLY A 59 -22.84 25.47 15.21
N ALA A 60 -22.86 25.73 13.90
CA ALA A 60 -23.29 24.73 12.93
C ALA A 60 -22.47 23.46 13.14
N ALA A 61 -23.11 22.40 13.63
CA ALA A 61 -22.53 21.06 13.66
C ALA A 61 -22.17 20.70 12.21
N GLN A 62 -20.89 20.84 11.86
CA GLN A 62 -20.45 20.44 10.54
C GLN A 62 -20.66 18.93 10.42
N PRO A 63 -21.36 18.45 9.37
CA PRO A 63 -21.42 17.03 9.13
C PRO A 63 -19.98 16.55 8.96
N ARG A 64 -19.54 15.62 9.81
CA ARG A 64 -18.24 14.97 9.66
C ARG A 64 -18.24 14.33 8.28
N SER A 65 -17.60 14.97 7.31
CA SER A 65 -17.47 14.40 5.98
C SER A 65 -16.68 13.09 6.14
N SER A 66 -17.28 11.99 5.69
CA SER A 66 -16.65 10.67 5.74
C SER A 66 -15.35 10.72 4.96
N LYS A 67 -14.24 10.76 5.69
CA LYS A 67 -12.90 10.77 5.11
C LYS A 67 -12.66 9.43 4.40
N PRO A 68 -11.95 9.43 3.26
CA PRO A 68 -11.63 8.19 2.57
C PRO A 68 -10.80 7.28 3.48
N LYS A 69 -11.25 6.03 3.67
CA LYS A 69 -10.66 5.03 4.60
C LYS A 69 -9.17 4.86 4.34
N TYR A 70 -8.79 4.70 3.07
CA TYR A 70 -7.41 4.44 2.67
C TYR A 70 -6.53 5.68 2.78
N MET A 71 -7.05 6.88 2.55
CA MET A 71 -6.27 8.12 2.72
C MET A 71 -5.90 8.37 4.18
N GLU A 72 -6.83 8.13 5.11
CA GLU A 72 -6.51 8.21 6.54
C GLU A 72 -5.49 7.15 6.95
N HIS A 73 -5.60 5.95 6.38
CA HIS A 73 -4.62 4.89 6.63
C HIS A 73 -3.24 5.25 6.08
N LEU A 74 -3.16 5.83 4.88
CA LEU A 74 -1.92 6.34 4.30
C LEU A 74 -1.31 7.46 5.14
N GLN A 75 -2.14 8.35 5.71
CA GLN A 75 -1.66 9.38 6.64
C GLN A 75 -1.04 8.76 7.89
N ARG A 76 -1.68 7.75 8.50
CA ARG A 76 -1.13 7.04 9.66
C ARG A 76 0.20 6.35 9.37
N VAL A 77 0.38 5.86 8.14
CA VAL A 77 1.65 5.29 7.66
C VAL A 77 2.69 6.40 7.47
N ALA A 78 2.31 7.54 6.90
CA ALA A 78 3.19 8.70 6.74
C ALA A 78 3.63 9.27 8.10
N ASP A 79 2.74 9.25 9.11
CA ASP A 79 2.98 9.66 10.49
C ASP A 79 3.72 8.58 11.31
N ARG A 80 4.16 7.48 10.67
CA ARG A 80 4.95 6.39 11.26
C ARG A 80 4.27 5.68 12.44
N GLN A 81 2.94 5.64 12.45
CA GLN A 81 2.17 4.90 13.46
C GLN A 81 2.00 3.44 13.06
N VAL A 82 1.99 3.16 11.75
CA VAL A 82 1.69 1.85 11.18
C VAL A 82 2.61 1.57 9.98
N ASP A 83 3.24 0.40 9.97
CA ASP A 83 4.17 -0.01 8.89
C ASP A 83 3.54 -0.97 7.87
N ASN A 84 2.26 -1.31 8.03
CA ASN A 84 1.55 -2.27 7.19
C ASN A 84 0.29 -1.64 6.58
N ILE A 85 0.24 -1.62 5.25
CA ILE A 85 -0.92 -1.25 4.45
C ILE A 85 -1.66 -2.53 4.07
N LEU A 86 -2.82 -2.73 4.68
CA LEU A 86 -3.71 -3.84 4.36
C LEU A 86 -4.82 -3.37 3.43
N ILE A 87 -4.88 -3.96 2.23
CA ILE A 87 -5.90 -3.66 1.22
C ILE A 87 -6.91 -4.80 1.16
N ASP A 88 -8.18 -4.48 1.39
CA ASP A 88 -9.28 -5.44 1.36
C ASP A 88 -9.74 -5.68 -0.08
N LEU A 89 -9.71 -6.92 -0.56
CA LEU A 89 -10.24 -7.24 -1.90
C LEU A 89 -11.78 -7.08 -1.97
N ASP A 90 -12.49 -7.12 -0.84
CA ASP A 90 -13.92 -6.84 -0.77
C ASP A 90 -14.24 -5.38 -1.12
N ASP A 91 -13.41 -4.45 -0.64
CA ASP A 91 -13.53 -3.02 -0.94
C ASP A 91 -13.25 -2.75 -2.42
N LEU A 92 -12.23 -3.39 -2.98
CA LEU A 92 -11.94 -3.34 -4.41
C LEU A 92 -13.07 -3.91 -5.26
N GLN A 93 -13.73 -4.97 -4.80
CA GLN A 93 -14.90 -5.53 -5.50
C GLN A 93 -16.09 -4.56 -5.48
N GLN A 94 -16.31 -3.84 -4.37
CA GLN A 94 -17.37 -2.82 -4.29
C GLN A 94 -17.07 -1.64 -5.22
N TYR A 95 -15.83 -1.17 -5.23
CA TYR A 95 -15.39 -0.12 -6.15
C TYR A 95 -15.52 -0.54 -7.61
N GLU A 96 -15.11 -1.76 -7.95
CA GLU A 96 -15.26 -2.31 -9.30
C GLU A 96 -16.71 -2.34 -9.75
N LYS A 97 -17.64 -2.78 -8.90
CA LYS A 97 -19.08 -2.74 -9.21
C LYS A 97 -19.59 -1.33 -9.46
N ALA A 98 -19.14 -0.34 -8.69
CA ALA A 98 -19.50 1.06 -8.89
C ALA A 98 -18.90 1.64 -10.19
N LEU A 99 -17.72 1.15 -10.60
CA LEU A 99 -17.02 1.58 -11.81
C LEU A 99 -17.55 0.89 -13.09
N GLU A 100 -18.07 -0.34 -12.98
CA GLU A 100 -18.68 -1.09 -14.08
C GLU A 100 -19.87 -0.34 -14.70
N ASP A 101 -20.61 0.43 -13.89
CA ASP A 101 -21.69 1.32 -14.36
C ASP A 101 -21.16 2.47 -15.27
N GLY A 102 -19.86 2.76 -15.22
CA GLY A 102 -19.14 3.77 -16.01
C GLY A 102 -18.45 3.26 -17.28
N GLY A 103 -18.53 1.95 -17.61
CA GLY A 103 -18.13 1.40 -18.91
C GLY A 103 -16.70 0.84 -19.04
N ALA A 104 -15.88 0.85 -17.99
CA ALA A 104 -14.54 0.26 -18.00
C ALA A 104 -14.45 -0.97 -17.07
N SER A 105 -14.55 -2.18 -17.62
CA SER A 105 -14.44 -3.43 -16.84
C SER A 105 -12.99 -3.94 -16.79
N LEU A 106 -12.18 -3.35 -15.91
CA LEU A 106 -10.75 -3.68 -15.75
C LEU A 106 -10.48 -5.01 -15.02
N LYS A 107 -11.53 -5.68 -14.47
CA LYS A 107 -11.45 -6.99 -13.79
C LYS A 107 -10.31 -7.03 -12.77
N LEU A 108 -10.24 -6.02 -11.90
CA LEU A 108 -9.12 -5.77 -11.00
C LEU A 108 -8.94 -6.94 -10.03
N VAL A 109 -10.02 -7.39 -9.39
CA VAL A 109 -9.97 -8.46 -8.39
C VAL A 109 -9.50 -9.78 -9.03
N SER A 110 -10.09 -10.16 -10.18
CA SER A 110 -9.69 -11.38 -10.89
C SER A 110 -8.24 -11.35 -11.37
N SER A 111 -7.70 -10.16 -11.66
CA SER A 111 -6.32 -10.02 -12.10
C SER A 111 -5.34 -10.10 -10.93
N ILE A 112 -5.67 -9.49 -9.78
CA ILE A 112 -4.91 -9.63 -8.53
C ILE A 112 -4.86 -11.09 -8.09
N GLU A 113 -5.99 -11.81 -8.15
CA GLU A 113 -6.05 -13.23 -7.79
C GLU A 113 -5.15 -14.12 -8.67
N ARG A 114 -4.87 -13.74 -9.93
CA ARG A 114 -4.02 -14.52 -10.85
C ARG A 114 -2.53 -14.25 -10.70
N ASN A 115 -2.14 -13.01 -10.39
CA ASN A 115 -0.75 -12.61 -10.25
C ASN A 115 -0.54 -11.61 -9.11
N ALA A 116 -0.74 -12.04 -7.88
CA ALA A 116 -0.70 -11.17 -6.73
C ALA A 116 0.67 -10.47 -6.56
N HIS A 117 1.78 -11.14 -6.88
CA HIS A 117 3.12 -10.58 -6.73
C HIS A 117 3.31 -9.31 -7.56
N HIS A 118 2.92 -9.34 -8.84
CA HIS A 118 3.08 -8.17 -9.71
C HIS A 118 2.13 -7.04 -9.30
N TYR A 119 0.92 -7.36 -8.84
CA TYR A 119 -0.02 -6.34 -8.35
C TYR A 119 0.44 -5.66 -7.06
N ILE A 120 1.25 -6.31 -6.21
CA ILE A 120 1.92 -5.64 -5.09
C ILE A 120 2.86 -4.53 -5.61
N GLU A 121 3.60 -4.79 -6.68
CA GLU A 121 4.51 -3.79 -7.27
C GLU A 121 3.78 -2.62 -7.91
N ILE A 122 2.69 -2.88 -8.66
CA ILE A 122 1.89 -1.83 -9.30
C ILE A 122 1.19 -0.98 -8.23
N LEU A 123 0.58 -1.63 -7.24
CA LEU A 123 -0.14 -0.93 -6.19
C LEU A 123 0.78 -0.11 -5.30
N SER A 124 1.97 -0.63 -4.99
CA SER A 124 2.98 0.15 -4.27
C SER A 124 3.45 1.38 -5.06
N ARG A 125 3.57 1.30 -6.40
CA ARG A 125 3.84 2.50 -7.22
C ARG A 125 2.70 3.52 -7.14
N ALA A 126 1.45 3.06 -7.17
CA ALA A 126 0.28 3.93 -7.00
C ALA A 126 0.27 4.59 -5.61
N VAL A 127 0.56 3.84 -4.54
CA VAL A 127 0.66 4.34 -3.17
C VAL A 127 1.79 5.37 -3.05
N ASP A 128 2.97 5.11 -3.59
CA ASP A 128 4.11 6.04 -3.52
C ASP A 128 3.78 7.40 -4.15
N LYS A 129 2.99 7.41 -5.24
CA LYS A 129 2.52 8.64 -5.91
C LYS A 129 1.46 9.39 -5.10
N LEU A 130 0.69 8.67 -4.28
CA LEU A 130 -0.41 9.21 -3.49
C LEU A 130 -0.05 9.50 -2.03
N MET A 131 1.16 9.16 -1.61
CA MET A 131 1.59 9.32 -0.23
C MET A 131 1.55 10.80 0.17
N PRO A 132 0.78 11.17 1.21
CA PRO A 132 0.76 12.53 1.71
C PRO A 132 2.07 12.87 2.44
N PRO A 133 2.42 14.16 2.57
CA PRO A 133 3.51 14.55 3.44
C PRO A 133 3.20 14.15 4.90
N ALA A 134 4.23 13.76 5.64
CA ALA A 134 4.10 13.46 7.06
C ALA A 134 3.54 14.68 7.81
N SER A 135 2.53 14.47 8.67
CA SER A 135 1.91 15.55 9.44
C SER A 135 2.62 15.82 10.77
N SER A 136 3.39 14.84 11.25
CA SER A 136 4.24 14.98 12.43
C SER A 136 5.67 15.35 12.05
N ASP A 137 6.21 16.38 12.71
CA ASP A 137 7.61 16.76 12.56
C ASP A 137 8.55 15.65 13.07
N VAL A 138 9.55 15.34 12.24
CA VAL A 138 10.71 14.47 12.50
C VAL A 138 11.29 14.79 13.88
N SER A 139 11.27 13.82 14.79
CA SER A 139 11.74 13.99 16.18
C SER A 139 13.20 13.54 16.32
N PHE A 140 13.87 13.94 17.40
CA PHE A 140 15.24 13.49 17.71
C PHE A 140 15.34 11.96 17.94
N LYS A 141 14.20 11.27 18.15
CA LYS A 141 14.11 9.81 18.23
C LYS A 141 13.97 9.12 16.86
N ASP A 142 14.11 9.85 15.77
CA ASP A 142 13.99 9.31 14.43
C ASP A 142 14.95 8.14 14.19
N ASP A 143 14.44 7.14 13.48
CA ASP A 143 15.22 5.98 13.12
C ASP A 143 16.42 6.41 12.27
N VAL A 144 17.55 5.71 12.43
CA VAL A 144 18.76 5.92 11.62
C VAL A 144 18.44 5.89 10.12
N ILE A 145 17.44 5.09 9.72
CA ILE A 145 16.96 4.98 8.34
C ILE A 145 16.34 6.29 7.84
N ASP A 146 15.66 7.07 8.68
CA ASP A 146 15.06 8.35 8.29
C ASP A 146 16.11 9.41 7.99
N VAL A 147 17.12 9.51 8.83
CA VAL A 147 18.23 10.45 8.61
C VAL A 147 18.93 10.14 7.28
N ILE A 148 19.19 8.85 7.03
CA ILE A 148 19.77 8.37 5.78
C ILE A 148 18.83 8.67 4.60
N LEU A 149 17.53 8.42 4.73
CA LEU A 149 16.56 8.69 3.67
C LEU A 149 16.48 10.19 3.35
N THR A 150 16.49 11.04 4.36
CA THR A 150 16.39 12.50 4.21
C THR A 150 17.63 13.06 3.52
N GLN A 151 18.82 12.60 3.91
CA GLN A 151 20.08 12.94 3.25
C GLN A 151 20.06 12.50 1.78
N ARG A 152 19.58 11.28 1.51
CA ARG A 152 19.49 10.70 0.17
C ARG A 152 18.42 11.37 -0.69
N GLN A 153 17.26 11.71 -0.15
CA GLN A 153 16.22 12.46 -0.84
C GLN A 153 16.69 13.87 -1.21
N ASN A 154 17.42 14.54 -0.32
CA ASN A 154 18.02 15.84 -0.63
C ASN A 154 19.08 15.73 -1.73
N ALA A 155 19.93 14.70 -1.69
CA ALA A 155 20.88 14.43 -2.77
C ALA A 155 20.16 14.15 -4.10
N ASN A 156 19.05 13.40 -4.09
CA ASN A 156 18.24 13.13 -5.28
C ASN A 156 17.59 14.40 -5.84
N ARG A 157 17.07 15.29 -4.98
CA ARG A 157 16.50 16.58 -5.40
C ARG A 157 17.54 17.46 -6.08
N VAL A 158 18.74 17.58 -5.50
CA VAL A 158 19.84 18.36 -6.09
C VAL A 158 20.26 17.76 -7.43
N MET A 159 20.33 16.43 -7.52
CA MET A 159 20.69 15.73 -8.74
C MET A 159 19.61 15.85 -9.84
N GLN A 160 18.32 15.82 -9.46
CA GLN A 160 17.21 16.02 -10.36
C GLN A 160 17.20 17.45 -10.93
N GLN A 161 17.47 18.46 -10.09
CA GLN A 161 17.64 19.85 -10.55
C GLN A 161 18.83 19.99 -11.52
N ALA A 162 19.97 19.36 -11.22
CA ALA A 162 21.13 19.37 -12.12
C ALA A 162 20.86 18.65 -13.46
N LEU A 163 20.01 17.62 -13.47
CA LEU A 163 19.56 16.94 -14.68
C LEU A 163 18.59 17.81 -15.50
N GLU A 164 17.68 18.52 -14.83
CA GLU A 164 16.77 19.50 -15.46
C GLU A 164 17.54 20.68 -16.08
N ASP A 165 18.63 21.10 -15.43
CA ASP A 165 19.58 22.10 -15.95
C ASP A 165 20.54 21.53 -17.02
N GLY A 166 20.39 20.25 -17.40
CA GLY A 166 21.10 19.60 -18.51
C GLY A 166 22.59 19.42 -18.28
N THR A 167 23.05 19.45 -17.02
CA THR A 167 24.49 19.51 -16.69
C THR A 167 25.17 18.13 -16.71
N ASP A 168 24.43 17.04 -16.48
CA ASP A 168 24.97 15.66 -16.52
C ASP A 168 23.95 14.61 -17.00
N PRO A 169 24.18 13.93 -18.14
CA PRO A 169 23.28 12.90 -18.67
C PRO A 169 23.36 11.55 -17.94
N ASN A 170 24.35 11.35 -17.05
CA ASN A 170 24.58 10.11 -16.30
C ASN A 170 23.90 10.09 -14.92
N ALA A 171 23.25 11.19 -14.54
CA ALA A 171 22.57 11.35 -13.25
C ALA A 171 21.29 10.49 -13.12
N THR A 172 20.78 9.96 -14.23
CA THR A 172 19.61 9.07 -14.26
C THR A 172 19.89 7.68 -13.68
N GLU A 173 21.14 7.22 -13.66
CA GLU A 173 21.52 5.88 -13.16
C GLU A 173 21.65 5.83 -11.62
N SER A 174 21.76 6.98 -10.96
CA SER A 174 21.93 7.12 -9.51
C SER A 174 20.61 7.36 -8.75
N PHE A 175 19.46 7.10 -9.38
CA PHE A 175 18.18 7.23 -8.70
C PHE A 175 17.99 6.12 -7.65
N PHE A 176 17.56 6.51 -6.45
CA PHE A 176 17.30 5.54 -5.38
C PHE A 176 16.17 4.59 -5.78
N PRO A 177 16.37 3.26 -5.69
CA PRO A 177 15.30 2.31 -5.95
C PRO A 177 14.10 2.58 -5.02
N PRO A 178 12.85 2.57 -5.51
CA PRO A 178 11.66 2.78 -4.67
C PRO A 178 11.57 1.78 -3.50
N ALA A 179 12.14 0.58 -3.66
CA ALA A 179 12.24 -0.40 -2.58
C ALA A 179 13.00 0.10 -1.34
N LEU A 180 13.91 1.07 -1.49
CA LEU A 180 14.67 1.65 -0.38
C LEU A 180 13.90 2.77 0.32
N THR A 181 13.04 3.50 -0.43
CA THR A 181 12.21 4.59 0.12
C THR A 181 10.90 4.10 0.72
N ARG A 182 10.46 2.89 0.37
CA ARG A 182 9.26 2.25 0.95
C ARG A 182 9.57 1.72 2.35
N ARG A 183 9.03 2.40 3.37
CA ARG A 183 9.08 1.94 4.77
C ARG A 183 7.88 1.08 5.16
N TYR A 184 6.87 1.00 4.30
CA TYR A 184 5.67 0.21 4.52
C TYR A 184 5.73 -1.14 3.80
N THR A 185 4.99 -2.09 4.33
CA THR A 185 4.68 -3.37 3.70
C THR A 185 3.25 -3.36 3.20
N LEU A 186 3.02 -3.82 1.97
CA LEU A 186 1.68 -3.91 1.40
C LEU A 186 1.21 -5.36 1.41
N ASN A 187 0.04 -5.60 2.00
CA ASN A 187 -0.58 -6.91 2.08
C ASN A 187 -2.01 -6.88 1.53
N PHE A 188 -2.38 -7.92 0.80
CA PHE A 188 -3.75 -8.13 0.36
C PHE A 188 -4.51 -9.02 1.33
N LYS A 189 -5.70 -8.59 1.72
CA LYS A 189 -6.66 -9.45 2.41
C LYS A 189 -7.59 -10.09 1.37
N PRO A 190 -7.68 -11.43 1.32
CA PRO A 190 -8.52 -12.12 0.35
C PRO A 190 -10.00 -11.75 0.53
N VAL A 191 -10.78 -11.90 -0.53
CA VAL A 191 -12.25 -11.69 -0.52
C VAL A 191 -12.87 -12.54 0.59
N THR A 192 -13.78 -11.96 1.37
CA THR A 192 -14.46 -12.69 2.44
C THR A 192 -15.31 -13.81 1.82
N PRO A 193 -15.17 -15.07 2.27
CA PRO A 193 -15.97 -16.17 1.76
C PRO A 193 -17.42 -16.04 2.26
N SER A 194 -18.24 -15.29 1.55
CA SER A 194 -19.69 -15.33 1.74
C SER A 194 -20.22 -16.68 1.28
N GLU A 195 -20.85 -17.44 2.18
CA GLU A 195 -21.35 -18.81 1.93
C GLU A 195 -22.29 -18.93 0.72
N SER A 196 -22.83 -17.80 0.23
CA SER A 196 -23.82 -17.74 -0.85
C SER A 196 -23.24 -17.54 -2.25
N SER A 197 -21.95 -17.23 -2.43
CA SER A 197 -21.38 -17.02 -3.77
C SER A 197 -20.62 -18.26 -4.24
N ASN A 198 -20.96 -18.73 -5.44
CA ASN A 198 -20.39 -19.91 -6.12
C ASN A 198 -18.91 -19.70 -6.56
N GLY A 199 -18.22 -18.72 -5.97
CA GLY A 199 -16.87 -18.28 -6.28
C GLY A 199 -15.84 -19.17 -5.58
N LYS A 200 -15.10 -19.95 -6.35
CA LYS A 200 -14.14 -20.94 -5.85
C LYS A 200 -12.87 -20.35 -5.23
N SER A 201 -12.61 -19.05 -5.34
CA SER A 201 -11.28 -18.47 -5.00
C SER A 201 -11.06 -18.18 -3.51
N SER A 202 -12.10 -17.78 -2.76
CA SER A 202 -11.94 -17.36 -1.36
C SER A 202 -12.07 -18.49 -0.33
N LYS A 203 -12.57 -19.67 -0.73
CA LYS A 203 -12.76 -20.79 0.17
C LYS A 203 -11.41 -21.40 0.55
N ALA A 204 -11.15 -21.49 1.85
CA ALA A 204 -9.94 -22.10 2.38
C ALA A 204 -9.74 -23.52 1.84
N MET A 205 -8.65 -23.71 1.09
CA MET A 205 -8.27 -24.98 0.51
C MET A 205 -7.49 -25.85 1.48
N ALA A 206 -7.62 -27.17 1.34
CA ALA A 206 -6.73 -28.11 2.02
C ALA A 206 -5.41 -28.21 1.25
N VAL A 207 -4.27 -28.39 1.94
CA VAL A 207 -2.93 -28.50 1.33
C VAL A 207 -2.88 -29.51 0.18
N ARG A 208 -3.59 -30.65 0.31
CA ARG A 208 -3.69 -31.69 -0.72
C ARG A 208 -4.33 -31.26 -2.05
N GLN A 209 -5.06 -30.14 -2.06
CA GLN A 209 -5.74 -29.61 -3.23
C GLN A 209 -4.88 -28.59 -3.99
N VAL A 210 -3.75 -28.16 -3.43
CA VAL A 210 -2.85 -27.21 -4.08
C VAL A 210 -2.13 -27.90 -5.24
N ARG A 211 -2.25 -27.34 -6.44
CA ARG A 211 -1.79 -27.87 -7.74
C ARG A 211 -1.03 -26.79 -8.50
N GLY A 212 -0.34 -27.19 -9.58
CA GLY A 212 0.42 -26.26 -10.43
C GLY A 212 -0.41 -25.15 -11.07
N GLU A 213 -1.72 -25.35 -11.23
CA GLU A 213 -2.66 -24.32 -11.70
C GLU A 213 -2.81 -23.13 -10.75
N HIS A 214 -2.45 -23.29 -9.48
CA HIS A 214 -2.50 -22.23 -8.46
C HIS A 214 -1.19 -21.47 -8.32
N LEU A 215 -0.18 -21.74 -9.16
CA LEU A 215 1.09 -21.02 -9.12
C LEU A 215 0.85 -19.55 -9.50
N GLY A 216 1.39 -18.63 -8.69
CA GLY A 216 1.23 -17.18 -8.89
C GLY A 216 -0.11 -16.61 -8.41
N HIS A 217 -1.07 -17.46 -8.07
CA HIS A 217 -2.40 -17.04 -7.63
C HIS A 217 -2.44 -16.76 -6.12
N LEU A 218 -3.33 -15.85 -5.70
CA LEU A 218 -3.63 -15.64 -4.29
C LEU A 218 -4.53 -16.77 -3.78
N ILE A 219 -4.01 -17.66 -2.93
CA ILE A 219 -4.75 -18.79 -2.38
C ILE A 219 -4.81 -18.72 -0.85
N THR A 220 -5.93 -19.17 -0.28
CA THR A 220 -6.10 -19.32 1.16
C THR A 220 -6.00 -20.81 1.53
N VAL A 221 -5.11 -21.15 2.45
CA VAL A 221 -4.87 -22.54 2.87
C VAL A 221 -5.09 -22.67 4.36
N ARG A 222 -5.86 -23.68 4.78
CA ARG A 222 -6.06 -24.01 6.19
C ARG A 222 -5.15 -25.17 6.60
N GLY A 223 -4.44 -25.00 7.71
CA GLY A 223 -3.53 -26.02 8.26
C GLY A 223 -3.14 -25.76 9.71
N ILE A 224 -2.34 -26.66 10.27
CA ILE A 224 -1.76 -26.54 11.61
C ILE A 224 -0.26 -26.28 11.45
N ALA A 225 0.25 -25.22 12.07
CA ALA A 225 1.69 -24.94 12.11
C ALA A 225 2.37 -25.85 13.14
N ILE A 226 3.33 -26.66 12.69
CA ILE A 226 4.02 -27.64 13.56
C ILE A 226 5.42 -27.14 13.96
N ARG A 227 6.13 -26.48 13.04
CA ARG A 227 7.48 -25.97 13.25
C ARG A 227 7.56 -24.51 12.81
N VAL A 228 7.86 -23.65 13.77
CA VAL A 228 8.15 -22.23 13.53
C VAL A 228 9.65 -22.03 13.74
N SER A 229 10.30 -21.28 12.84
CA SER A 229 11.71 -20.90 12.98
C SER A 229 11.84 -19.51 13.58
N ASP A 230 12.97 -19.23 14.22
CA ASP A 230 13.29 -17.90 14.73
C ASP A 230 13.42 -16.87 13.59
N VAL A 231 13.22 -15.60 13.96
CA VAL A 231 13.32 -14.45 13.05
C VAL A 231 14.77 -14.33 12.54
N LYS A 232 14.92 -14.23 11.22
CA LYS A 232 16.19 -14.00 10.55
C LYS A 232 16.09 -12.74 9.70
N PRO A 233 17.02 -11.78 9.83
CA PRO A 233 17.03 -10.61 8.96
C PRO A 233 17.30 -11.06 7.52
N ALA A 234 16.52 -10.53 6.57
CA ALA A 234 16.69 -10.75 5.14
C ALA A 234 17.04 -9.42 4.47
N VAL A 235 18.05 -9.45 3.63
CA VAL A 235 18.52 -8.26 2.90
C VAL A 235 17.64 -8.04 1.68
N GLN A 236 17.10 -6.83 1.52
CA GLN A 236 16.30 -6.44 0.36
C GLN A 236 17.11 -5.62 -0.66
N VAL A 237 17.96 -4.69 -0.17
CA VAL A 237 18.81 -3.84 -1.01
C VAL A 237 20.18 -3.78 -0.38
N ASN A 238 21.21 -4.08 -1.16
CA ASN A 238 22.60 -3.83 -0.78
C ASN A 238 23.01 -2.45 -1.27
N ALA A 239 23.59 -1.65 -0.37
CA ALA A 239 24.22 -0.39 -0.72
C ALA A 239 25.75 -0.57 -0.62
N TYR A 240 26.46 -0.32 -1.71
CA TYR A 240 27.92 -0.30 -1.74
C TYR A 240 28.39 1.14 -1.82
N SER A 241 29.20 1.57 -0.86
CA SER A 241 29.84 2.89 -0.88
C SER A 241 31.27 2.76 -1.40
N CYS A 242 31.65 3.60 -2.36
CA CYS A 242 33.04 3.68 -2.81
C CYS A 242 33.84 4.66 -1.94
N ASP A 243 34.87 4.18 -1.24
CA ASP A 243 35.71 5.04 -0.38
C ASP A 243 36.50 6.10 -1.15
N ARG A 244 36.70 5.93 -2.47
CA ARG A 244 37.50 6.87 -3.29
C ARG A 244 36.68 8.01 -3.87
N CYS A 245 35.47 7.74 -4.36
CA CYS A 245 34.61 8.75 -4.99
C CYS A 245 33.37 9.11 -4.17
N GLY A 246 33.07 8.38 -3.09
CA GLY A 246 31.89 8.61 -2.25
C GLY A 246 30.57 8.23 -2.90
N GLN A 247 30.57 7.68 -4.12
CA GLN A 247 29.35 7.25 -4.79
C GLN A 247 28.78 5.98 -4.13
N GLU A 248 27.46 5.95 -3.97
CA GLU A 248 26.72 4.78 -3.51
C GLU A 248 26.08 4.04 -4.69
N VAL A 249 26.21 2.72 -4.73
CA VAL A 249 25.58 1.84 -5.73
C VAL A 249 24.58 0.91 -5.02
N PHE A 250 23.36 0.83 -5.55
CA PHE A 250 22.29 0.02 -4.97
C PHE A 250 22.00 -1.21 -5.81
N GLN A 251 22.14 -2.40 -5.20
CA GLN A 251 21.81 -3.67 -5.81
C GLN A 251 20.53 -4.25 -5.16
N PRO A 252 19.38 -4.31 -5.86
CA PRO A 252 18.19 -4.98 -5.34
C PRO A 252 18.41 -6.49 -5.29
N VAL A 253 18.03 -7.11 -4.17
CA VAL A 253 18.14 -8.55 -3.93
C VAL A 253 16.77 -9.19 -4.10
N THR A 254 16.58 -9.91 -5.20
CA THR A 254 15.34 -10.66 -5.47
C THR A 254 15.45 -12.14 -5.11
N THR A 255 16.66 -12.69 -5.12
CA THR A 255 16.93 -14.12 -4.91
C THR A 255 17.58 -14.38 -3.56
N LYS A 256 17.31 -15.57 -2.99
CA LYS A 256 17.93 -16.01 -1.72
C LYS A 256 19.45 -16.11 -1.76
N GLN A 257 19.99 -16.37 -2.94
CA GLN A 257 21.43 -16.39 -3.20
C GLN A 257 21.71 -15.28 -4.20
N TYR A 258 22.63 -14.39 -3.85
CA TYR A 258 23.10 -13.32 -4.71
C TYR A 258 24.61 -13.21 -4.56
N THR A 259 25.27 -12.81 -5.64
CA THR A 259 26.71 -12.53 -5.64
C THR A 259 26.90 -11.03 -5.37
N PRO A 260 27.80 -10.65 -4.46
CA PRO A 260 28.11 -9.24 -4.26
C PRO A 260 28.71 -8.66 -5.54
N MET A 261 28.41 -7.39 -5.82
CA MET A 261 29.09 -6.69 -6.90
C MET A 261 30.55 -6.48 -6.51
N VAL A 262 31.44 -7.07 -7.28
CA VAL A 262 32.89 -6.88 -7.18
C VAL A 262 33.30 -5.98 -8.33
N GLN A 263 34.06 -4.93 -8.00
CA GLN A 263 34.76 -4.09 -8.96
C GLN A 263 36.10 -4.72 -9.33
#